data_AF-A0A7C3KTP5-F1
#
_entry.id   AF-A0A7C3KTP5-F1
#
_cell.length_a   1.000
_cell.length_b   1.000
_cell.length_c   1.000
_cell.angle_alpha   90.00
_cell.angle_beta   90.00
_cell.angle_gamma   90.00
#
_symmetry.space_group_name_H-M   'P 1'
#
loop_
_entity.id
_entity.type
_entity.pdbx_description
1 polymer ?
#
loop_
_entity_poly.entity_id
_entity_poly.type
_entity_poly.pdbx_seq_one_letter_code
_entity_poly.pdbx_strand_id
1 'polypeptide(L)'
;MLTEDPYRPRRLFTLEEGNRTLPLVTRIITDIVRVNGEMMELHEQAEKLDEAGRSVKAEEARDRLYELAKQVEDLAGELEEIGCVCKDPRLGLVDFPARVDKRIVFLCWKLGEDKIRYWHELEGGFAGRKPVRGVFT
;
A
#
# COMPACT_ATOMS: atom_id res chain seq x y z
N MET A 1 13.67 -23.04 -19.60
CA MET A 1 14.58 -22.14 -18.88
C MET A 1 13.69 -21.36 -17.92
N LEU A 2 13.62 -21.76 -16.65
CA LEU A 2 12.76 -21.10 -15.66
C LEU A 2 13.47 -19.82 -15.27
N THR A 3 12.96 -18.68 -15.70
CA THR A 3 13.42 -17.37 -15.25
C THR A 3 13.20 -17.32 -13.74
N GLU A 4 14.27 -17.28 -12.96
CA GLU A 4 14.16 -17.05 -11.53
C GLU A 4 13.54 -15.68 -11.31
N ASP A 5 12.43 -15.67 -10.57
CA ASP A 5 11.72 -14.46 -10.22
C ASP A 5 12.64 -13.60 -9.32
N PRO A 6 13.05 -12.37 -9.71
CA PRO A 6 14.02 -11.59 -8.96
C PRO A 6 13.43 -11.00 -7.66
N TYR A 7 12.12 -11.10 -7.47
CA TYR A 7 11.48 -10.62 -6.25
C TYR A 7 11.95 -11.43 -5.02
N ARG A 8 12.46 -10.72 -4.02
CA ARG A 8 12.95 -11.28 -2.76
C ARG A 8 12.17 -10.62 -1.61
N PRO A 9 11.03 -11.18 -1.22
CA PRO A 9 10.23 -10.59 -0.15
C PRO A 9 10.96 -10.70 1.18
N ARG A 10 10.77 -9.70 2.05
CA ARG A 10 11.25 -9.73 3.45
C ARG A 10 10.67 -10.92 4.22
N ARG A 11 9.43 -11.28 3.91
CA ARG A 11 8.67 -12.37 4.54
C ARG A 11 7.68 -12.96 3.54
N LEU A 12 7.45 -14.27 3.64
CA LEU A 12 6.30 -14.93 3.01
C LEU A 12 5.21 -15.16 4.05
N PHE A 13 3.96 -15.02 3.62
CA PHE A 13 2.77 -15.22 4.43
C PHE A 13 1.98 -16.42 3.92
N THR A 14 1.54 -17.26 4.85
CA THR A 14 0.33 -18.06 4.65
C THR A 14 -0.90 -17.15 4.62
N LEU A 15 -2.00 -17.62 4.01
CA LEU A 15 -3.28 -16.91 4.06
C LEU A 15 -3.75 -16.64 5.49
N GLU A 16 -3.52 -17.60 6.41
CA GLU A 16 -3.90 -17.46 7.81
C GLU A 16 -3.07 -16.39 8.52
N GLU A 17 -1.75 -16.37 8.32
CA GLU A 17 -0.89 -15.31 8.87
C GLU A 17 -1.24 -13.94 8.32
N GLY A 18 -1.50 -13.82 7.01
CA GLY A 18 -1.95 -12.55 6.41
C GLY A 18 -3.21 -12.04 7.09
N ASN A 19 -4.22 -12.90 7.26
CA ASN A 19 -5.46 -12.54 7.96
C ASN A 19 -5.25 -12.17 9.44
N ARG A 20 -4.37 -12.89 10.16
CA ARG A 20 -4.02 -12.57 11.55
C ARG A 20 -3.29 -11.23 11.70
N THR A 21 -2.64 -10.75 10.64
CA THR A 21 -1.88 -9.49 10.63
C THR A 21 -2.77 -8.28 10.32
N LEU A 22 -3.97 -8.50 9.76
CA LEU A 22 -4.90 -7.44 9.36
C LEU A 22 -5.22 -6.41 10.45
N PRO A 23 -5.37 -6.73 11.75
CA PRO A 23 -5.62 -5.69 12.75
C PRO A 23 -4.53 -4.61 12.81
N LEU A 24 -3.26 -5.00 12.62
CA LEU A 24 -2.14 -4.06 12.60
C LEU A 24 -2.07 -3.33 11.25
N VAL A 25 -2.15 -4.07 10.14
CA VAL A 25 -2.15 -3.49 8.77
C VAL A 25 -3.27 -2.48 8.59
N THR A 26 -4.45 -2.77 9.14
CA THR A 26 -5.63 -1.89 9.06
C THR A 26 -5.36 -0.55 9.71
N ARG A 27 -4.68 -0.51 10.86
CA ARG A 27 -4.35 0.76 11.53
C ARG A 27 -3.41 1.59 10.66
N ILE A 28 -2.30 1.00 10.23
CA ILE A 28 -1.26 1.69 9.46
C ILE A 28 -1.82 2.19 8.12
N ILE A 29 -2.53 1.34 7.37
CA ILE A 29 -3.09 1.75 6.07
C ILE A 29 -4.18 2.81 6.22
N THR A 30 -4.95 2.80 7.33
CA THR A 30 -5.96 3.84 7.58
C THR A 30 -5.30 5.19 7.75
N ASP A 31 -4.17 5.25 8.47
CA ASP A 31 -3.38 6.47 8.60
C ASP A 31 -2.77 6.91 7.26
N ILE A 32 -2.24 5.97 6.47
CA ILE A 32 -1.75 6.27 5.11
C ILE A 32 -2.85 6.89 4.25
N VAL A 33 -4.04 6.28 4.20
CA VAL A 33 -5.17 6.78 3.40
C VAL A 33 -5.60 8.18 3.86
N ARG A 34 -5.66 8.40 5.18
CA ARG A 34 -5.99 9.71 5.75
C ARG A 34 -4.97 10.77 5.35
N VAL A 35 -3.68 10.53 5.60
CA VAL A 35 -2.60 11.47 5.28
C VAL A 35 -2.52 11.73 3.79
N ASN A 36 -2.70 10.70 2.95
CA ASN A 36 -2.75 10.87 1.51
C ASN A 36 -3.95 11.73 1.06
N GLY A 37 -5.10 11.65 1.75
CA GLY A 37 -6.23 12.55 1.54
C GLY A 37 -5.88 14.01 1.86
N GLU A 38 -5.24 14.25 3.02
CA GLU A 38 -4.77 15.58 3.42
C GLU A 38 -3.77 16.17 2.43
N MET A 39 -2.86 15.34 1.88
CA MET A 39 -1.94 15.77 0.82
C MET A 39 -2.66 16.21 -0.44
N MET A 40 -3.71 15.49 -0.87
CA MET A 40 -4.47 15.87 -2.07
C MET A 40 -5.18 17.22 -1.89
N GLU A 41 -5.83 17.43 -0.74
CA GLU A 41 -6.49 18.69 -0.41
C GLU A 41 -5.49 19.86 -0.35
N LEU A 42 -4.34 19.63 0.28
CA LEU A 42 -3.31 20.65 0.44
C LEU A 42 -2.62 21.00 -0.88
N HIS A 43 -2.45 20.02 -1.77
CA HIS A 43 -1.94 20.24 -3.12
C HIS A 43 -2.87 21.13 -3.93
N GLU A 44 -4.17 20.83 -3.95
CA GLU A 44 -5.18 21.67 -4.60
C GLU A 44 -5.21 23.09 -4.01
N GLN A 45 -5.05 23.20 -2.68
CA GLN A 45 -4.95 24.50 -2.01
C GLN A 45 -3.71 25.28 -2.45
N ALA A 46 -2.55 24.63 -2.57
CA ALA A 46 -1.32 25.28 -3.02
C ALA A 46 -1.44 25.83 -4.44
N GLU A 47 -2.04 25.06 -5.36
CA GLU A 47 -2.30 25.51 -6.74
C GLU A 47 -3.20 26.76 -6.77
N LYS A 48 -4.30 26.75 -6.03
CA LYS A 48 -5.20 27.93 -5.92
C LYS A 48 -4.50 29.15 -5.34
N LEU A 49 -3.58 28.97 -4.40
CA LEU A 49 -2.81 30.06 -3.82
C LEU A 49 -1.81 30.66 -4.81
N ASP A 50 -1.16 29.83 -5.63
CA ASP A 50 -0.29 30.30 -6.71
C ASP A 50 -1.08 31.07 -7.77
N GLU A 51 -2.23 30.55 -8.21
CA GLU A 51 -3.14 31.24 -9.14
C GLU A 51 -3.60 32.60 -8.60
N ALA A 52 -3.79 32.71 -7.28
CA ALA A 52 -4.15 33.95 -6.60
C ALA A 52 -2.95 34.89 -6.31
N GLY A 53 -1.73 34.55 -6.76
CA GLY A 53 -0.52 35.33 -6.51
C GLY A 53 -0.09 35.38 -5.04
N ARG A 54 -0.47 34.37 -4.24
CA ARG A 54 -0.17 34.25 -2.80
C ARG A 54 1.05 33.34 -2.58
N SER A 55 2.18 33.67 -3.21
CA SER A 55 3.35 32.79 -3.29
C SER A 55 3.89 32.31 -1.94
N VAL A 56 3.92 33.16 -0.90
CA VAL A 56 4.36 32.75 0.45
C VAL A 56 3.47 31.66 1.05
N LYS A 57 2.14 31.80 0.94
CA LYS A 57 1.21 30.79 1.45
C LYS A 57 1.25 29.50 0.64
N ALA A 58 1.48 29.61 -0.67
CA ALA A 58 1.67 28.46 -1.53
C ALA A 58 2.96 27.70 -1.17
N GLU A 59 4.03 28.41 -0.80
CA GLU A 59 5.28 27.83 -0.30
C GLU A 59 5.07 27.13 1.05
N GLU A 60 4.38 27.75 2.01
CA GLU A 60 4.01 27.11 3.29
C GLU A 60 3.21 25.81 3.08
N ALA A 61 2.27 25.81 2.11
CA ALA A 61 1.51 24.62 1.76
C ALA A 61 2.40 23.51 1.14
N ARG A 62 3.38 23.88 0.31
CA ARG A 62 4.37 22.94 -0.25
C ARG A 62 5.31 22.36 0.80
N ASP A 63 5.76 23.16 1.75
CA ASP A 63 6.55 22.65 2.89
C ASP A 63 5.75 21.65 3.70
N ARG A 64 4.47 21.94 3.95
CA ARG A 64 3.58 21.02 4.66
C ARG A 64 3.30 19.74 3.86
N LEU A 65 3.22 19.81 2.53
CA LEU A 65 3.15 18.61 1.67
C LEU A 65 4.37 17.71 1.82
N TYR A 66 5.57 18.30 1.91
CA TYR A 66 6.80 17.54 2.09
C TYR A 66 6.78 16.76 3.42
N GLU A 67 6.35 17.40 4.51
CA GLU A 67 6.22 16.73 5.81
C GLU A 67 5.19 15.58 5.80
N LEU A 68 4.04 15.78 5.13
CA LEU A 68 3.05 14.72 5.00
C LEU A 68 3.53 13.57 4.10
N ALA A 69 4.29 13.86 3.04
CA ALA A 69 4.87 12.84 2.18
C ALA A 69 5.84 11.95 2.96
N LYS A 70 6.68 12.56 3.81
CA LYS A 70 7.56 11.83 4.71
C LYS A 70 6.78 10.96 5.70
N GLN A 71 5.68 11.47 6.25
CA GLN A 71 4.83 10.68 7.13
C GLN A 71 4.24 9.44 6.41
N VAL A 72 3.83 9.56 5.14
CA VAL A 72 3.37 8.41 4.34
C VAL A 72 4.51 7.42 4.11
N GLU A 73 5.72 7.90 3.82
CA GLU A 73 6.91 7.05 3.65
C GLU A 73 7.24 6.27 4.92
N ASP A 74 7.23 6.93 6.09
CA ASP A 74 7.47 6.30 7.39
C ASP A 74 6.42 5.19 7.67
N LEU A 75 5.13 5.49 7.48
CA LEU A 75 4.05 4.51 7.64
C LEU A 75 4.13 3.35 6.64
N ALA A 76 4.51 3.63 5.39
CA ALA A 76 4.74 2.58 4.40
C ALA A 76 5.93 1.70 4.80
N GLY A 77 6.97 2.29 5.40
CA GLY A 77 8.08 1.58 6.03
C GLY A 77 7.62 0.61 7.11
N GLU A 78 6.68 1.00 7.98
CA GLU A 78 6.10 0.09 8.99
C GLU A 78 5.40 -1.12 8.35
N LEU A 79 4.68 -0.92 7.24
CA LEU A 79 4.10 -2.05 6.48
C LEU A 79 5.18 -2.96 5.91
N GLU A 80 6.27 -2.40 5.39
CA GLU A 80 7.40 -3.18 4.89
C GLU A 80 8.10 -3.97 6.00
N GLU A 81 8.24 -3.40 7.20
CA GLU A 81 8.82 -4.08 8.36
C GLU A 81 7.98 -5.30 8.79
N ILE A 82 6.65 -5.20 8.68
CA ILE A 82 5.74 -6.34 8.87
C ILE A 82 5.94 -7.40 7.76
N GLY A 83 6.42 -6.98 6.59
CA GLY A 83 6.61 -7.78 5.38
C GLY A 83 5.55 -7.56 4.31
N CYS A 84 4.66 -6.59 4.51
CA CYS A 84 3.61 -6.21 3.56
C CYS A 84 4.13 -5.18 2.55
N VAL A 85 3.39 -4.96 1.46
CA VAL A 85 3.70 -3.95 0.44
C VAL A 85 2.49 -3.01 0.30
N CYS A 86 2.71 -1.71 0.50
CA CYS A 86 1.69 -0.70 0.20
C CYS A 86 1.54 -0.58 -1.33
N LYS A 87 0.41 -1.04 -1.87
CA LYS A 87 0.19 -1.11 -3.31
C LYS A 87 -0.49 0.14 -3.88
N ASP A 88 -1.48 0.68 -3.16
CA ASP A 88 -2.11 1.96 -3.49
C ASP A 88 -2.50 2.67 -2.18
N PRO A 89 -1.78 3.74 -1.80
CA PRO A 89 -2.04 4.48 -0.56
C PRO A 89 -3.35 5.26 -0.58
N ARG A 90 -3.91 5.57 -1.76
CA ARG A 90 -5.20 6.29 -1.88
C ARG A 90 -6.39 5.38 -1.60
N LEU A 91 -6.29 4.15 -2.09
CA LEU A 91 -7.38 3.16 -1.98
C LEU A 91 -7.20 2.21 -0.79
N GLY A 92 -6.07 2.29 -0.10
CA GLY A 92 -5.69 1.38 0.99
C GLY A 92 -5.48 -0.05 0.49
N LEU A 93 -4.80 -0.22 -0.64
CA LEU A 93 -4.45 -1.55 -1.16
C LEU A 93 -3.13 -2.01 -0.56
N VAL A 94 -3.13 -3.22 0.00
CA VAL A 94 -1.96 -3.85 0.61
C VAL A 94 -1.80 -5.26 0.06
N ASP A 95 -0.57 -5.56 -0.36
CA ASP A 95 -0.16 -6.86 -0.84
C ASP A 95 0.68 -7.59 0.22
N PHE A 96 0.43 -8.89 0.39
CA PHE A 96 1.16 -9.77 1.27
C PHE A 96 1.88 -10.81 0.40
N PRO A 97 3.22 -10.83 0.36
CA PRO A 97 3.95 -11.84 -0.39
C PRO A 97 3.62 -13.24 0.14
N ALA A 98 3.32 -14.17 -0.75
CA ALA A 98 2.98 -15.55 -0.42
C ALA A 98 3.52 -16.50 -1.48
N ARG A 99 3.43 -17.81 -1.25
CA ARG A 99 3.78 -18.84 -2.24
C ARG A 99 2.59 -19.75 -2.54
N VAL A 100 2.38 -20.02 -3.83
CA VAL A 100 1.44 -21.03 -4.32
C VAL A 100 2.15 -21.89 -5.38
N ASP A 101 2.09 -23.21 -5.27
CA ASP A 101 2.75 -24.16 -6.19
C ASP A 101 4.22 -23.80 -6.51
N LYS A 102 4.99 -23.43 -5.48
CA LYS A 102 6.41 -22.99 -5.56
C LYS A 102 6.66 -21.63 -6.24
N ARG A 103 5.63 -20.89 -6.63
CA ARG A 103 5.72 -19.55 -7.23
C ARG A 103 5.39 -18.48 -6.20
N ILE A 104 6.12 -17.37 -6.23
CA ILE A 104 5.80 -16.22 -5.38
C ILE A 104 4.64 -15.45 -6.00
N VAL A 105 3.68 -15.08 -5.18
CA VAL A 105 2.48 -14.33 -5.55
C VAL A 105 2.21 -13.27 -4.50
N PHE A 106 1.24 -12.38 -4.76
CA PHE A 106 0.71 -11.46 -3.76
C PHE A 106 -0.70 -11.87 -3.38
N LEU A 107 -0.93 -12.10 -2.10
CA LEU A 107 -2.26 -12.05 -1.51
C LEU A 107 -2.66 -10.57 -1.40
N CYS A 108 -3.82 -10.19 -1.91
CA CYS A 108 -4.21 -8.79 -2.05
C CYS A 108 -5.42 -8.48 -1.18
N TRP A 109 -5.33 -7.39 -0.42
CA TRP A 109 -6.38 -6.91 0.48
C TRP A 109 -6.60 -5.42 0.30
N LYS A 110 -7.86 -5.00 0.47
CA LYS A 110 -8.26 -3.60 0.43
C LYS A 110 -8.84 -3.19 1.76
N LEU A 111 -8.50 -1.99 2.22
CA LEU A 111 -9.14 -1.36 3.38
C LEU A 111 -10.67 -1.46 3.31
N GLY A 112 -11.27 -1.98 4.36
CA GLY A 112 -12.72 -2.26 4.47
C GLY A 112 -13.11 -3.71 4.18
N GLU A 113 -12.22 -4.54 3.61
CA GLU A 113 -12.43 -5.98 3.52
C GLU A 113 -12.17 -6.65 4.89
N ASP A 114 -13.02 -7.61 5.28
CA ASP A 114 -12.93 -8.35 6.55
C ASP A 114 -11.75 -9.33 6.60
N LYS A 115 -11.35 -9.84 5.44
CA LYS A 115 -10.29 -10.83 5.26
C LYS A 115 -9.71 -10.79 3.85
N ILE A 116 -8.53 -11.34 3.68
CA ILE A 116 -7.88 -11.57 2.37
C ILE A 116 -8.70 -12.61 1.59
N ARG A 117 -9.19 -12.24 0.41
CA ARG A 117 -9.98 -13.12 -0.47
C ARG A 117 -9.40 -13.28 -1.88
N TYR A 118 -8.40 -12.48 -2.22
CA TYR A 118 -7.86 -12.41 -3.56
C TYR A 118 -6.34 -12.54 -3.55
N TRP A 119 -5.78 -12.97 -4.67
CA TRP A 119 -4.35 -12.99 -4.93
C TRP A 119 -4.07 -12.66 -6.39
N HIS A 120 -2.85 -12.26 -6.72
CA HIS A 120 -2.40 -12.09 -8.10
C HIS A 120 -0.93 -12.50 -8.27
N GLU A 121 -0.56 -12.83 -9.51
CA GLU A 121 0.84 -13.05 -9.88
C GLU A 121 1.62 -11.72 -9.78
N LEU A 122 2.95 -11.78 -9.68
CA LEU A 122 3.79 -10.58 -9.55
C LEU A 122 3.62 -9.61 -10.74
N GLU A 123 3.48 -10.15 -11.96
CA GLU A 123 3.28 -9.36 -13.18
C GLU A 123 1.80 -8.96 -13.42
N GLY A 124 0.86 -9.48 -12.63
CA GLY A 124 -0.60 -9.38 -12.89
C GLY A 124 -1.31 -8.16 -12.31
N GLY A 125 -0.72 -7.49 -11.33
CA GLY A 125 -1.32 -6.34 -10.63
C GLY A 125 -2.77 -6.58 -10.13
N PHE A 126 -3.47 -5.49 -9.79
CA PHE A 126 -4.85 -5.55 -9.27
C PHE A 126 -5.87 -6.12 -10.28
N ALA A 127 -5.68 -5.85 -11.57
CA ALA A 127 -6.55 -6.36 -12.64
C ALA A 127 -6.49 -7.90 -12.79
N GLY A 128 -5.41 -8.53 -12.32
CA GLY A 128 -5.21 -9.98 -12.33
C GLY A 128 -5.71 -10.71 -11.09
N ARG A 129 -6.53 -10.08 -10.23
CA ARG A 129 -7.04 -10.68 -8.98
C ARG A 129 -7.79 -11.98 -9.26
N LYS A 130 -7.29 -13.07 -8.69
CA LYS A 130 -7.91 -14.40 -8.66
C LYS A 130 -8.46 -14.65 -7.25
N PRO A 131 -9.62 -15.31 -7.11
CA PRO A 131 -10.09 -15.72 -5.79
C PRO A 131 -9.12 -16.72 -5.18
N VAL A 132 -8.91 -16.60 -3.86
CA VAL A 132 -8.15 -17.56 -3.07
C VAL A 132 -8.87 -18.91 -3.10
N ARG A 133 -8.23 -19.91 -3.72
CA ARG A 133 -8.69 -21.30 -3.79
C ARG A 133 -7.43 -22.17 -3.69
N GLY A 134 -7.15 -22.74 -2.52
CA GLY A 134 -5.97 -23.58 -2.30
C GLY A 134 -5.14 -23.18 -1.08
N VAL A 135 -3.96 -23.80 -0.95
CA VAL A 135 -3.03 -23.60 0.17
C VAL A 135 -1.95 -22.60 -0.22
N PHE A 136 -1.72 -21.62 0.66
CA PHE A 136 -0.69 -20.59 0.51
C PHE A 136 0.31 -20.77 1.64
N THR A 137 1.60 -20.76 1.29
CA THR A 137 2.74 -21.03 2.20
C THR A 137 3.81 -19.96 2.11
#